data_AF-A0A7S0GHW4-F1
#
_entry.id   AF-A0A7S0GHW4-F1
#
_cell.length_a   1.000
_cell.length_b   1.000
_cell.length_c   1.000
_cell.angle_alpha   90.00
_cell.angle_beta   90.00
_cell.angle_gamma   90.00
#
_symmetry.space_group_name_H-M   'P 1'
#
loop_
_entity.id
_entity.type
_entity.pdbx_description
1 polymer ?
#
loop_
_entity_poly.entity_id
_entity_poly.type
_entity_poly.pdbx_seq_one_letter_code
_entity_poly.pdbx_strand_id
1 'polypeptide(L)'
;SEPAVLFTFRHPLEVAKSLNRRNDFEIRHGLRLWIMYNMRAVQNSQELCRVVSSNEKILDNPLLEVQRISDELTLKCGVPSPPRPLDNDTIHEFVDMSLQHNRNELKDGLKGKEVPNVLAQYPGCDVLSYDSSLRKGSTEFEYEEKLYIKAMQIKCDLESGVAFESDYQWPEESFFKISS
;
A
#
# COMPACT_ATOMS: atom_id res chain seq x y z
N SER A 1 -28.95 -6.98 0.66
CA SER A 1 -27.90 -6.35 -0.15
C SER A 1 -26.59 -7.05 0.15
N GLU A 2 -25.75 -7.24 -0.86
CA GLU A 2 -24.36 -7.67 -0.63
C GLU A 2 -23.58 -6.51 0.02
N PRO A 3 -22.59 -6.80 0.88
CA PRO A 3 -21.80 -5.76 1.51
C PRO A 3 -20.90 -5.05 0.49
N ALA A 4 -20.74 -3.74 0.65
CA ALA A 4 -19.73 -2.96 -0.08
C ALA A 4 -18.38 -3.04 0.64
N VAL A 5 -17.29 -2.94 -0.12
CA VAL A 5 -15.91 -2.99 0.39
C VAL A 5 -15.20 -1.67 0.13
N LEU A 6 -14.69 -1.05 1.20
CA LEU A 6 -13.66 -0.02 1.09
C LEU A 6 -12.29 -0.71 1.18
N PHE A 7 -11.61 -0.85 0.04
CA PHE A 7 -10.26 -1.39 -0.02
C PHE A 7 -9.27 -0.24 0.11
N THR A 8 -8.36 -0.34 1.08
CA THR A 8 -7.28 0.63 1.27
C THR A 8 -5.93 -0.05 1.35
N PHE A 9 -4.91 0.58 0.76
CA PHE A 9 -3.53 0.10 0.79
C PHE A 9 -2.56 1.23 1.12
N ARG A 10 -1.34 0.85 1.52
CA ARG A 10 -0.24 1.75 1.88
C ARG A 10 1.03 1.36 1.16
N HIS A 11 2.02 2.24 1.16
CA HIS A 11 3.35 1.90 0.66
C HIS A 11 3.91 0.67 1.41
N PRO A 12 4.40 -0.36 0.70
CA PRO A 12 4.76 -1.64 1.31
C PRO A 12 5.89 -1.51 2.33
N LEU A 13 6.87 -0.63 2.06
CA LEU A 13 7.98 -0.38 2.99
C LEU A 13 7.52 0.31 4.29
N GLU A 14 6.47 1.15 4.25
CA GLU A 14 5.92 1.77 5.47
C GLU A 14 5.37 0.72 6.42
N VAL A 15 4.59 -0.20 5.84
CA VAL A 15 3.98 -1.29 6.59
C VAL A 15 5.06 -2.21 7.14
N ALA A 16 6.06 -2.58 6.33
CA ALA A 16 7.16 -3.41 6.77
C ALA A 16 7.98 -2.75 7.90
N LYS A 17 8.34 -1.45 7.77
CA LYS A 17 9.04 -0.70 8.83
C LYS A 17 8.18 -0.54 10.09
N SER A 18 6.88 -0.33 9.95
CA SER A 18 5.96 -0.27 11.10
C SER A 18 5.87 -1.61 11.83
N LEU A 19 5.81 -2.72 11.11
CA LEU A 19 5.81 -4.07 11.70
C LEU A 19 7.16 -4.38 12.37
N ASN A 20 8.27 -3.99 11.75
CA ASN A 20 9.59 -4.11 12.34
C ASN A 20 9.68 -3.38 13.68
N ARG A 21 9.27 -2.11 13.75
CA ARG A 21 9.32 -1.32 15.00
C ARG A 21 8.41 -1.85 16.12
N ARG A 22 7.25 -2.43 15.77
CA ARG A 22 6.24 -2.85 16.76
C ARG A 22 6.37 -4.30 17.19
N ASN A 23 6.82 -5.17 16.29
CA ASN A 23 6.76 -6.62 16.45
C ASN A 23 8.12 -7.31 16.21
N ASP A 24 9.19 -6.54 15.95
CA ASP A 24 10.53 -7.06 15.62
C ASP A 24 10.55 -7.97 14.38
N PHE A 25 9.62 -7.74 13.45
CA PHE A 25 9.57 -8.47 12.20
C PHE A 25 10.65 -7.98 11.23
N GLU A 26 11.34 -8.91 10.57
CA GLU A 26 12.26 -8.55 9.49
C GLU A 26 11.50 -7.87 8.34
N ILE A 27 12.15 -6.94 7.65
CA ILE A 27 11.51 -6.14 6.58
C ILE A 27 10.98 -7.06 5.47
N ARG A 28 11.76 -8.05 5.02
CA ARG A 28 11.30 -9.13 4.12
C ARG A 28 10.01 -9.83 4.58
N HIS A 29 9.84 -10.08 5.88
CA HIS A 29 8.64 -10.71 6.41
C HIS A 29 7.44 -9.77 6.32
N GLY A 30 7.64 -8.50 6.69
CA GLY A 30 6.63 -7.45 6.52
C GLY A 30 6.19 -7.25 5.07
N LEU A 31 7.14 -7.25 4.11
CA LEU A 31 6.86 -7.15 2.68
C LEU A 31 6.07 -8.36 2.18
N ARG A 32 6.44 -9.58 2.59
CA ARG A 32 5.70 -10.80 2.25
C ARG A 32 4.27 -10.76 2.78
N LEU A 33 4.07 -10.36 4.04
CA LEU A 33 2.74 -10.19 4.61
C LEU A 33 1.94 -9.16 3.82
N TRP A 34 2.54 -8.00 3.51
CA TRP A 34 1.87 -6.97 2.73
C TRP A 34 1.37 -7.50 1.38
N ILE A 35 2.19 -8.25 0.64
CA ILE A 35 1.79 -8.85 -0.65
C ILE A 35 0.63 -9.82 -0.44
N MET A 36 0.76 -10.76 0.50
CA MET A 36 -0.25 -11.79 0.74
C MET A 36 -1.59 -11.18 1.16
N TYR A 37 -1.58 -10.18 2.05
CA TYR A 37 -2.82 -9.58 2.55
C TYR A 37 -3.54 -8.79 1.46
N ASN A 38 -2.83 -8.01 0.63
CA ASN A 38 -3.44 -7.31 -0.49
C ASN A 38 -4.00 -8.29 -1.53
N MET A 39 -3.23 -9.34 -1.89
CA MET A 39 -3.70 -10.41 -2.79
C MET A 39 -5.01 -11.02 -2.28
N ARG A 40 -5.04 -11.46 -1.01
CA ARG A 40 -6.22 -12.10 -0.44
C ARG A 40 -7.38 -11.13 -0.32
N ALA A 41 -7.15 -9.87 0.03
CA ALA A 41 -8.20 -8.87 0.11
C ALA A 41 -8.82 -8.61 -1.27
N VAL A 42 -8.02 -8.55 -2.35
CA VAL A 42 -8.53 -8.41 -3.72
C VAL A 42 -9.35 -9.63 -4.16
N GLN A 43 -8.79 -10.83 -4.00
CA GLN A 43 -9.42 -12.08 -4.43
C GLN A 43 -10.75 -12.33 -3.69
N ASN A 44 -10.78 -12.14 -2.37
CA ASN A 44 -11.98 -12.38 -1.57
C ASN A 44 -13.05 -11.30 -1.72
N SER A 45 -12.78 -10.21 -2.44
CA SER A 45 -13.76 -9.15 -2.71
C SER A 45 -14.06 -8.97 -4.19
N GLN A 46 -13.65 -9.90 -5.06
CA GLN A 46 -13.74 -9.77 -6.52
C GLN A 46 -15.17 -9.51 -7.01
N GLU A 47 -16.14 -10.21 -6.44
CA GLU A 47 -17.56 -10.09 -6.81
C GLU A 47 -18.32 -9.01 -6.01
N LEU A 48 -17.65 -8.33 -5.07
CA LEU A 48 -18.28 -7.31 -4.23
C LEU A 48 -18.09 -5.91 -4.82
N CYS A 49 -19.07 -5.02 -4.60
CA CYS A 49 -18.88 -3.63 -4.96
C CYS A 49 -17.75 -3.02 -4.14
N ARG A 50 -16.72 -2.52 -4.84
CA ARG A 50 -15.49 -2.02 -4.23
C ARG A 50 -15.24 -0.56 -4.56
N VAL A 51 -14.90 0.19 -3.52
CA VAL A 51 -14.31 1.52 -3.57
C VAL A 51 -12.86 1.40 -3.10
N VAL A 52 -11.94 1.99 -3.85
CA VAL A 52 -10.50 1.84 -3.62
C VAL A 52 -9.92 3.18 -3.22
N SER A 53 -9.06 3.19 -2.21
CA SER A 53 -8.29 4.36 -1.77
C SER A 53 -6.88 3.94 -1.35
N SER A 54 -5.97 4.89 -1.19
CA SER A 54 -4.66 4.65 -0.60
C SER A 54 -4.44 5.58 0.58
N ASN A 55 -3.60 5.17 1.53
CA ASN A 55 -3.25 6.05 2.64
C ASN A 55 -2.57 7.34 2.17
N GLU A 56 -1.83 7.29 1.06
CA GLU A 56 -1.26 8.49 0.44
C GLU A 56 -2.34 9.48 0.01
N LYS A 57 -3.42 9.04 -0.65
CA LYS A 57 -4.55 9.90 -1.03
C LYS A 57 -5.29 10.47 0.18
N ILE A 58 -5.54 9.63 1.19
CA ILE A 58 -6.21 10.05 2.44
C ILE A 58 -5.38 11.11 3.15
N LEU A 59 -4.05 10.94 3.19
CA LEU A 59 -3.18 11.90 3.86
C LEU A 59 -2.94 13.17 3.02
N ASP A 60 -2.95 13.10 1.70
CA ASP A 60 -2.67 14.26 0.83
C ASP A 60 -3.80 15.29 0.88
N ASN A 61 -5.05 14.84 0.77
CA ASN A 61 -6.23 15.69 0.94
C ASN A 61 -7.37 14.89 1.60
N PRO A 62 -7.40 14.81 2.94
CA PRO A 62 -8.36 13.98 3.67
C PRO A 62 -9.81 14.29 3.32
N LEU A 63 -10.19 15.58 3.28
CA LEU A 63 -11.56 15.99 2.98
C LEU A 63 -12.00 15.56 1.59
N LEU A 64 -11.16 15.81 0.59
CA LEU A 64 -11.47 15.46 -0.78
C LEU A 64 -11.58 13.94 -0.96
N GLU A 65 -10.65 13.18 -0.40
CA GLU A 65 -10.62 11.73 -0.56
C GLU A 65 -11.76 11.04 0.20
N VAL A 66 -12.09 11.49 1.42
CA VAL A 66 -13.23 10.94 2.19
C VAL A 66 -14.56 11.27 1.50
N GLN A 67 -14.71 12.48 0.95
CA GLN A 67 -15.90 12.83 0.18
C GLN A 67 -16.03 11.94 -1.07
N ARG A 68 -14.95 11.74 -1.84
CA ARG A 68 -14.93 10.83 -2.99
C ARG A 68 -15.32 9.41 -2.61
N ILE A 69 -14.79 8.89 -1.50
CA ILE A 69 -15.13 7.56 -1.00
C ILE A 69 -16.62 7.48 -0.66
N SER A 70 -17.17 8.47 0.06
CA SER A 70 -18.59 8.53 0.41
C SER A 70 -19.49 8.56 -0.83
N ASP A 71 -19.12 9.36 -1.82
CA ASP A 71 -19.86 9.50 -3.07
C ASP A 71 -19.82 8.20 -3.87
N GLU A 72 -18.66 7.55 -4.00
CA GLU A 72 -18.57 6.25 -4.69
C GLU A 72 -19.33 5.14 -3.94
N LEU A 73 -19.23 5.07 -2.62
CA LEU A 73 -20.00 4.09 -1.84
C LEU A 73 -21.50 4.28 -2.05
N THR A 74 -21.96 5.53 -2.13
CA THR A 74 -23.38 5.85 -2.38
C THR A 74 -23.79 5.53 -3.81
N LEU A 75 -23.09 6.12 -4.78
CA LEU A 75 -23.50 6.14 -6.19
C LEU A 75 -23.19 4.82 -6.90
N LYS A 76 -22.08 4.17 -6.56
CA LYS A 76 -21.64 2.91 -7.19
C LYS A 76 -22.13 1.69 -6.42
N CYS A 77 -22.07 1.73 -5.09
CA CYS A 77 -22.36 0.57 -4.26
C CYS A 77 -23.72 0.58 -3.57
N GLY A 78 -24.51 1.66 -3.72
CA GLY A 78 -25.84 1.76 -3.11
C GLY A 78 -25.82 1.81 -1.59
N VAL A 79 -24.68 2.17 -0.98
CA VAL A 79 -24.59 2.40 0.46
C VAL A 79 -25.33 3.70 0.79
N PRO A 80 -26.22 3.72 1.80
CA PRO A 80 -26.91 4.96 2.16
C PRO A 80 -25.93 6.08 2.50
N SER A 81 -26.19 7.29 2.00
CA SER A 81 -25.37 8.45 2.30
C SER A 81 -25.30 8.73 3.80
N PRO A 82 -24.18 9.30 4.29
CA PRO A 82 -24.06 9.65 5.69
C PRO A 82 -25.15 10.65 6.09
N PRO A 83 -25.68 10.56 7.33
CA PRO A 83 -26.78 11.41 7.80
C PRO A 83 -26.36 12.87 8.03
N ARG A 84 -25.05 13.15 8.01
CA ARG A 84 -24.48 14.49 8.17
C ARG A 84 -23.45 14.75 7.07
N PRO A 85 -23.36 15.99 6.56
CA PRO A 85 -22.30 16.35 5.64
C PRO A 85 -20.94 16.16 6.31
N LEU A 86 -19.96 15.73 5.52
CA LEU A 86 -18.58 15.64 5.95
C LEU A 86 -18.00 17.06 5.95
N ASP A 87 -17.56 17.52 7.12
CA ASP A 87 -16.87 18.79 7.27
C ASP A 87 -15.44 18.58 7.76
N ASN A 88 -14.65 19.65 7.69
CA ASN A 88 -13.24 19.60 8.04
C ASN A 88 -13.05 19.22 9.52
N ASP A 89 -13.91 19.75 10.41
CA ASP A 89 -13.82 19.53 11.85
C ASP A 89 -14.02 18.05 12.20
N THR A 90 -15.01 17.39 11.60
CA THR A 90 -15.23 15.95 11.74
C THR A 90 -14.01 15.17 11.25
N ILE A 91 -13.39 15.57 10.14
CA ILE A 91 -12.26 14.84 9.57
C ILE A 91 -10.99 14.98 10.41
N HIS A 92 -10.70 16.17 10.94
CA HIS A 92 -9.55 16.40 11.82
C HIS A 92 -9.65 15.64 13.15
N GLU A 93 -10.86 15.26 13.59
CA GLU A 93 -11.04 14.41 14.77
C GLU A 93 -10.55 12.97 14.52
N PHE A 94 -10.67 12.46 13.30
CA PHE A 94 -10.32 11.07 12.96
C PHE A 94 -8.99 10.92 12.24
N VAL A 95 -8.54 11.94 11.52
CA VAL A 95 -7.29 11.93 10.76
C VAL A 95 -6.26 12.75 11.52
N ASP A 96 -5.39 12.04 12.24
CA ASP A 96 -4.24 12.68 12.85
C ASP A 96 -3.24 13.10 11.76
N MET A 97 -3.27 14.38 11.41
CA MET A 97 -2.37 14.98 10.44
C MET A 97 -0.90 14.88 10.85
N SER A 98 -0.58 14.66 12.14
CA SER A 98 0.80 14.40 12.57
C SER A 98 1.36 13.09 12.03
N LEU A 99 0.50 12.15 11.58
CA LEU A 99 0.92 10.96 10.85
C LEU A 99 1.52 11.28 9.48
N GLN A 100 1.27 12.48 8.91
CA GLN A 100 1.99 12.96 7.73
C GLN A 100 3.49 13.14 8.03
N HIS A 101 3.92 13.35 9.28
CA HIS A 101 5.34 13.44 9.61
C HIS A 101 6.08 12.10 9.41
N ASN A 102 5.40 10.96 9.54
CA ASN A 102 5.99 9.66 9.20
C ASN A 102 6.31 9.56 7.70
N ARG A 103 5.57 10.24 6.81
CA ARG A 103 5.88 10.34 5.36
C ARG A 103 7.24 11.02 5.13
N ASN A 104 7.63 11.96 6.00
CA ASN A 104 8.96 12.55 5.97
C ASN A 104 10.03 11.54 6.42
N GLU A 105 9.74 10.64 7.37
CA GLU A 105 10.67 9.55 7.72
C GLU A 105 10.89 8.55 6.59
N LEU A 106 9.94 8.36 5.67
CA LEU A 106 10.19 7.59 4.43
C LEU A 106 11.02 8.35 3.44
N LYS A 107 10.76 9.65 3.27
CA LYS A 107 11.71 10.49 2.54
C LYS A 107 13.08 10.39 3.19
N ASP A 108 13.18 10.31 4.51
CA ASP A 108 14.45 10.21 5.23
C ASP A 108 15.09 8.81 5.14
N GLY A 109 14.31 7.73 5.09
CA GLY A 109 14.80 6.36 4.85
C GLY A 109 14.88 5.95 3.38
N LEU A 110 14.53 6.86 2.47
CA LEU A 110 14.91 6.90 1.05
C LEU A 110 16.08 7.89 0.84
N LYS A 111 16.37 8.76 1.83
CA LYS A 111 17.56 9.61 1.92
C LYS A 111 18.64 8.89 2.73
N GLY A 112 19.11 7.77 2.21
CA GLY A 112 20.53 7.48 2.38
C GLY A 112 21.35 8.71 1.95
N LYS A 113 22.62 8.82 2.38
CA LYS A 113 23.52 9.92 1.96
C LYS A 113 23.74 9.99 0.43
N GLU A 114 23.21 9.02 -0.32
CA GLU A 114 23.26 8.91 -1.76
C GLU A 114 21.85 9.14 -2.36
N VAL A 115 21.80 9.74 -3.55
CA VAL A 115 20.55 9.91 -4.30
C VAL A 115 19.94 8.53 -4.56
N PRO A 116 18.66 8.28 -4.20
CA PRO A 116 18.06 6.98 -4.43
C PRO A 116 18.04 6.65 -5.92
N ASN A 117 18.63 5.51 -6.28
CA ASN A 117 18.69 5.02 -7.64
C ASN A 117 17.40 4.28 -8.00
N VAL A 118 17.03 4.27 -9.26
CA VAL A 118 15.87 3.50 -9.76
C VAL A 118 16.26 2.03 -9.84
N LEU A 119 15.58 1.17 -9.08
CA LEU A 119 15.74 -0.28 -9.09
C LEU A 119 14.93 -0.94 -10.21
N ALA A 120 13.74 -0.43 -10.48
CA ALA A 120 12.86 -0.92 -11.53
C ALA A 120 11.90 0.20 -11.99
N GLN A 121 11.40 0.09 -13.22
CA GLN A 121 10.40 1.00 -13.78
C GLN A 121 9.17 0.23 -14.21
N TYR A 122 8.01 0.69 -13.76
CA TYR A 122 6.69 0.21 -14.17
C TYR A 122 5.90 1.39 -14.76
N PRO A 123 4.87 1.14 -15.58
CA PRO A 123 4.05 2.21 -16.13
C PRO A 123 3.50 3.14 -15.04
N GLY A 124 3.95 4.40 -15.05
CA GLY A 124 3.53 5.43 -14.09
C GLY A 124 4.16 5.31 -12.69
N CYS A 125 5.18 4.48 -12.51
CA CYS A 125 5.72 4.17 -11.18
C CYS A 125 7.21 3.78 -11.22
N ASP A 126 8.06 4.64 -10.66
CA ASP A 126 9.49 4.35 -10.47
C ASP A 126 9.72 3.70 -9.11
N VAL A 127 10.35 2.53 -9.10
CA VAL A 127 10.75 1.85 -7.86
C VAL A 127 12.12 2.32 -7.46
N LEU A 128 12.17 3.14 -6.41
CA LEU A 128 13.40 3.70 -5.87
C LEU A 128 14.07 2.74 -4.89
N SER A 129 15.40 2.81 -4.81
CA SER A 129 16.20 2.12 -3.80
C SER A 129 15.79 2.53 -2.38
N TYR A 130 15.97 1.63 -1.42
CA TYR A 130 15.62 1.83 -0.02
C TYR A 130 16.77 1.44 0.90
N ASP A 131 16.73 1.96 2.13
CA ASP A 131 17.69 1.57 3.16
C ASP A 131 17.30 0.22 3.79
N SER A 132 18.19 -0.77 3.66
CA SER A 132 18.13 -2.06 4.34
C SER A 132 19.27 -2.18 5.36
N SER A 133 19.01 -2.85 6.49
CA SER A 133 20.04 -3.21 7.46
C SER A 133 20.91 -4.39 7.02
N LEU A 134 20.50 -5.09 5.95
CA LEU A 134 21.23 -6.24 5.43
C LEU A 134 22.43 -5.79 4.59
N ARG A 135 23.47 -6.63 4.55
CA ARG A 135 24.65 -6.39 3.72
C ARG A 135 24.26 -6.49 2.24
N LYS A 136 24.46 -5.40 1.48
CA LYS A 136 24.29 -5.39 0.02
C LYS A 136 25.08 -6.53 -0.64
N GLY A 137 24.43 -7.24 -1.57
CA GLY A 137 24.99 -8.41 -2.27
C GLY A 137 25.03 -9.71 -1.45
N SER A 138 24.37 -9.76 -0.29
CA SER A 138 24.09 -11.03 0.38
C SER A 138 22.80 -11.66 -0.17
N THR A 139 22.68 -12.99 -0.09
CA THR A 139 21.47 -13.72 -0.50
C THR A 139 20.22 -13.19 0.19
N GLU A 140 20.33 -12.79 1.46
CA GLU A 140 19.22 -12.24 2.23
C GLU A 140 18.81 -10.84 1.73
N PHE A 141 19.78 -10.00 1.38
CA PHE A 141 19.51 -8.68 0.80
C PHE A 141 18.87 -8.80 -0.58
N GLU A 142 19.39 -9.68 -1.44
CA GLU A 142 18.83 -9.92 -2.79
C GLU A 142 17.39 -10.42 -2.71
N TYR A 143 17.10 -11.30 -1.75
CA TYR A 143 15.75 -11.78 -1.50
C TYR A 143 14.81 -10.67 -0.97
N GLU A 144 15.28 -9.82 -0.04
CA GLU A 144 14.51 -8.68 0.45
C GLU A 144 14.23 -7.66 -0.66
N GLU A 145 15.23 -7.34 -1.48
CA GLU A 145 15.10 -6.45 -2.63
C GLU A 145 14.12 -7.01 -3.67
N LYS A 146 14.20 -8.31 -3.98
CA LYS A 146 13.22 -9.00 -4.83
C LYS A 146 11.79 -8.87 -4.31
N LEU A 147 11.59 -9.05 -3.00
CA LEU A 147 10.27 -8.88 -2.37
C LEU A 147 9.81 -7.42 -2.42
N TYR A 148 10.70 -6.48 -2.18
CA TYR A 148 10.40 -5.05 -2.22
C TYR A 148 9.99 -4.60 -3.62
N ILE A 149 10.76 -4.94 -4.65
CA ILE A 149 10.44 -4.61 -6.04
C ILE A 149 9.07 -5.18 -6.42
N LYS A 150 8.78 -6.43 -6.05
CA LYS A 150 7.47 -7.03 -6.32
C LYS A 150 6.33 -6.36 -5.55
N ALA A 151 6.53 -6.02 -4.28
CA ALA A 151 5.53 -5.31 -3.50
C ALA A 151 5.25 -3.92 -4.08
N MET A 152 6.30 -3.23 -4.56
CA MET A 152 6.16 -1.95 -5.24
C MET A 152 5.42 -2.09 -6.57
N GLN A 153 5.75 -3.08 -7.40
CA GLN A 153 4.99 -3.36 -8.62
C GLN A 153 3.49 -3.49 -8.32
N ILE A 154 3.14 -4.31 -7.32
CA ILE A 154 1.74 -4.54 -6.92
C ILE A 154 1.11 -3.24 -6.41
N LYS A 155 1.84 -2.39 -5.66
CA LYS A 155 1.32 -1.06 -5.26
C LYS A 155 0.99 -0.22 -6.50
N CYS A 156 1.87 -0.17 -7.49
CA CYS A 156 1.64 0.57 -8.73
C CYS A 156 0.39 0.02 -9.47
N ASP A 157 0.25 -1.31 -9.52
CA ASP A 157 -0.90 -1.97 -10.15
C ASP A 157 -2.21 -1.74 -9.36
N LEU A 158 -2.15 -1.61 -8.03
CA LEU A 158 -3.30 -1.20 -7.20
C LEU A 158 -3.69 0.26 -7.43
N GLU A 159 -2.73 1.14 -7.73
CA GLU A 159 -2.97 2.56 -8.02
C GLU A 159 -3.59 2.78 -9.40
N SER A 160 -3.11 2.07 -10.41
CA SER A 160 -3.64 2.11 -11.77
C SER A 160 -4.97 1.35 -11.89
N GLY A 161 -5.22 0.40 -10.99
CA GLY A 161 -6.41 -0.45 -10.98
C GLY A 161 -6.22 -1.80 -11.68
N VAL A 162 -5.07 -2.02 -12.34
CA VAL A 162 -4.72 -3.28 -13.02
C VAL A 162 -4.74 -4.47 -12.06
N ALA A 163 -4.36 -4.28 -10.80
CA ALA A 163 -4.40 -5.33 -9.78
C ALA A 163 -5.81 -5.86 -9.46
N PHE A 164 -6.87 -5.20 -9.93
CA PHE A 164 -8.26 -5.60 -9.73
C PHE A 164 -8.88 -6.28 -10.96
N GLU A 165 -8.13 -6.41 -12.06
CA GLU A 165 -8.56 -7.14 -13.24
C GLU A 165 -8.62 -8.65 -12.96
N SER A 166 -9.57 -9.36 -13.57
CA SER A 166 -9.82 -10.78 -13.29
C SER A 166 -8.68 -11.71 -13.70
N ASP A 167 -7.85 -11.28 -14.65
CA ASP A 167 -6.69 -12.00 -15.17
C ASP A 167 -5.36 -11.52 -14.55
N TYR A 168 -5.41 -10.67 -13.53
CA TYR A 168 -4.21 -10.21 -12.83
C TYR A 168 -3.43 -11.38 -12.19
N GLN A 169 -2.13 -11.46 -12.49
CA GLN A 169 -1.27 -12.54 -12.06
C GLN A 169 -0.54 -12.20 -10.76
N TRP A 170 -1.06 -12.72 -9.65
CA TRP A 170 -0.43 -12.60 -8.34
C TRP A 170 0.79 -13.52 -8.21
N PRO A 171 1.80 -13.17 -7.37
CA PRO A 171 2.95 -14.04 -7.14
C PRO A 171 2.56 -15.40 -6.57
N GLU A 172 3.03 -16.47 -7.19
CA GLU A 172 2.86 -17.84 -6.69
C GLU A 172 3.64 -18.11 -5.40
N GLU A 173 3.30 -19.18 -4.68
CA GLU A 173 4.02 -19.57 -3.46
C GLU A 173 5.53 -19.79 -3.67
N SER A 174 5.91 -20.23 -4.87
CA SER A 174 7.30 -20.42 -5.29
C SER A 174 8.12 -19.11 -5.23
N PHE A 175 7.48 -17.96 -5.46
CA PHE A 175 8.11 -16.65 -5.42
C PHE A 175 8.67 -16.30 -4.03
N PHE A 176 7.98 -16.76 -2.98
CA PHE A 176 8.32 -16.45 -1.59
C PHE A 176 9.36 -17.41 -0.98
N LYS A 177 9.94 -18.32 -1.76
CA LYS A 177 11.04 -19.17 -1.28
C LYS A 177 12.37 -18.47 -1.55
N ILE A 178 13.29 -18.55 -0.59
CA ILE A 178 14.69 -18.17 -0.80
C ILE A 178 15.27 -19.23 -1.72
N SER A 179 15.87 -18.80 -2.84
CA SER A 179 16.62 -19.69 -3.72
C SER A 179 17.84 -20.20 -2.95
N SER A 180 17.82 -21.50 -2.65
CA SER A 180 18.89 -22.26 -2.01
C SER A 180 20.11 -22.43 -2.91
#